data_AF-A0A928CL12-F1
#
_entry.id   AF-A0A928CL12-F1
#
_cell.length_a   1.000
_cell.length_b   1.000
_cell.length_c   1.000
_cell.angle_alpha   90.00
_cell.angle_beta   90.00
_cell.angle_gamma   90.00
#
_symmetry.space_group_name_H-M   'P 1'
#
loop_
_entity.id
_entity.type
_entity.pdbx_description
1 polymer ?
#
loop_
_entity_poly.entity_id
_entity_poly.type
_entity_poly.pdbx_seq_one_letter_code
_entity_poly.pdbx_strand_id
1 'polypeptide(L)'
;MEKQTTLLLKNAHLISPDTDLAGASVLICGGKIEEIFATGDTLPTADQTMDLQGKMLMPGFIDVHTHGRSGYEFTDGDLEHLNIMCKDKLAEGVTSWLPTTLTLGYEALAAALENAGKYTQSQAIGAKIPGVHLEGPYINGSCLGAQNPAFVRSPDIEEVRKLDSIYKVLKVSYAAEVAGGREFAGKLLANGITPSCVHSKATYGEFKAAYDHGLRNLSHFCNQMTALHHRDIGLVGAGLMHSEVFIEMICDKIHLCADMIKLIFQLKDINHILLITDACQAAGMPDGEYEIGGLPLILKDGAARLASNGALAGSVLVMNKALKNVYEITNLPLSQLVKTTSWNQACSLNLSKLGRIEPGYWADLTLLDDNFDVKATWVNGKQMF
;
A
#
# COMPACT_ATOMS: atom_id res chain seq x y z
N MET A 1 -29.67 20.26 -10.80
CA MET A 1 -28.88 19.02 -10.76
C MET A 1 -28.07 19.00 -12.04
N GLU A 2 -26.74 19.14 -11.95
CA GLU A 2 -25.87 18.94 -13.11
C GLU A 2 -26.05 17.51 -13.62
N LYS A 3 -26.23 17.34 -14.93
CA LYS A 3 -26.36 16.01 -15.54
C LYS A 3 -25.03 15.30 -15.37
N GLN A 4 -25.01 14.19 -14.65
CA GLN A 4 -23.79 13.39 -14.48
C GLN A 4 -23.43 12.73 -15.82
N THR A 5 -22.21 12.98 -16.31
CA THR A 5 -21.68 12.38 -17.54
C THR A 5 -21.48 10.88 -17.34
N THR A 6 -21.90 10.10 -18.33
CA THR A 6 -21.73 8.65 -18.38
C THR A 6 -20.53 8.24 -19.24
N LEU A 7 -19.75 7.28 -18.76
CA LEU A 7 -18.63 6.67 -19.48
C LEU A 7 -18.84 5.16 -19.57
N LEU A 8 -18.79 4.61 -20.77
CA LEU A 8 -18.87 3.17 -21.01
C LEU A 8 -17.50 2.63 -21.44
N LEU A 9 -16.89 1.81 -20.59
CA LEU A 9 -15.67 1.06 -20.91
C LEU A 9 -16.09 -0.28 -21.52
N LYS A 10 -15.74 -0.56 -22.78
CA LYS A 10 -16.15 -1.77 -23.53
C LYS A 10 -15.01 -2.75 -23.69
N ASN A 11 -15.37 -4.02 -23.89
CA ASN A 11 -14.46 -5.07 -24.34
C ASN A 11 -13.22 -5.20 -23.42
N ALA A 12 -13.45 -5.31 -22.12
CA ALA A 12 -12.43 -5.51 -21.12
C ALA A 12 -12.30 -6.98 -20.75
N HIS A 13 -11.09 -7.43 -20.43
CA HIS A 13 -10.91 -8.58 -19.54
C HIS A 13 -11.06 -8.08 -18.10
N LEU A 14 -12.28 -8.14 -17.57
CA LEU A 14 -12.60 -7.64 -16.24
C LEU A 14 -12.13 -8.64 -15.19
N ILE A 15 -11.19 -8.20 -14.36
CA ILE A 15 -10.64 -8.97 -13.24
C ILE A 15 -10.97 -8.23 -11.95
N SER A 16 -11.70 -8.88 -11.07
CA SER A 16 -12.05 -8.38 -9.74
C SER A 16 -11.94 -9.49 -8.71
N PRO A 17 -12.00 -9.21 -7.40
CA PRO A 17 -12.10 -10.26 -6.39
C PRO A 17 -13.15 -11.30 -6.77
N ASP A 18 -12.69 -12.54 -6.99
CA ASP A 18 -13.52 -13.69 -7.35
C ASP A 18 -14.27 -13.56 -8.69
N THR A 19 -13.92 -12.58 -9.53
CA THR A 19 -14.53 -12.32 -10.85
C THR A 19 -13.46 -12.30 -11.94
N ASP A 20 -13.69 -13.06 -13.01
CA ASP A 20 -12.83 -13.13 -14.20
C ASP A 20 -13.71 -13.25 -15.44
N LEU A 21 -13.91 -12.13 -16.16
CA LEU A 21 -14.84 -12.03 -17.28
C LEU A 21 -14.14 -11.46 -18.51
N ALA A 22 -13.95 -12.28 -19.54
CA ALA A 22 -13.50 -11.80 -20.85
C ALA A 22 -14.60 -11.00 -21.55
N GLY A 23 -14.23 -9.96 -22.31
CA GLY A 23 -15.14 -9.19 -23.16
C GLY A 23 -16.27 -8.47 -22.43
N ALA A 24 -16.11 -8.16 -21.14
CA ALA A 24 -17.09 -7.43 -20.34
C ALA A 24 -17.10 -5.93 -20.66
N SER A 25 -18.15 -5.22 -20.25
CA SER A 25 -18.22 -3.76 -20.31
C SER A 25 -18.68 -3.18 -18.96
N VAL A 26 -18.22 -1.97 -18.62
CA VAL A 26 -18.52 -1.30 -17.36
C VAL A 26 -19.08 0.09 -17.65
N LEU A 27 -20.29 0.37 -17.17
CA LEU A 27 -20.89 1.71 -17.19
C LEU A 27 -20.51 2.45 -15.91
N ILE A 28 -20.02 3.67 -16.08
CA ILE A 28 -19.63 4.58 -15.01
C ILE A 28 -20.53 5.81 -15.07
N CYS A 29 -21.09 6.21 -13.93
CA CYS A 29 -21.89 7.41 -13.79
C CYS A 29 -21.54 8.10 -12.46
N GLY A 30 -21.36 9.42 -12.47
CA GLY A 30 -21.09 10.18 -11.24
C GLY A 30 -19.84 9.71 -10.48
N GLY A 31 -18.84 9.18 -11.20
CA GLY A 31 -17.59 8.65 -10.65
C GLY A 31 -17.70 7.28 -9.99
N LYS A 32 -18.85 6.60 -10.12
CA LYS A 32 -19.08 5.25 -9.59
C LYS A 32 -19.38 4.28 -10.71
N ILE A 33 -19.15 3.01 -10.42
CA ILE A 33 -19.59 1.91 -11.26
C ILE A 33 -21.11 1.81 -11.11
N GLU A 34 -21.82 1.96 -12.20
CA GLU A 34 -23.28 1.85 -12.24
C GLU A 34 -23.69 0.40 -12.52
N GLU A 35 -23.11 -0.21 -13.56
CA GLU A 35 -23.51 -1.53 -14.05
C GLU A 35 -22.36 -2.21 -14.80
N ILE A 36 -22.38 -3.55 -14.80
CA ILE A 36 -21.43 -4.40 -15.51
C ILE A 36 -22.23 -5.29 -16.48
N PHE A 37 -21.75 -5.37 -17.71
CA PHE A 37 -22.37 -6.12 -18.80
C PHE A 37 -21.43 -7.25 -19.22
N ALA A 38 -21.95 -8.48 -19.29
CA ALA A 38 -21.23 -9.62 -19.83
C ALA A 38 -21.12 -9.53 -21.36
N THR A 39 -20.26 -10.38 -21.95
CA THR A 39 -20.15 -10.46 -23.40
C THR A 39 -21.48 -10.88 -24.03
N GLY A 40 -21.93 -10.10 -25.01
CA GLY A 40 -23.19 -10.34 -25.74
C GLY A 40 -24.40 -9.61 -25.15
N ASP A 41 -24.27 -9.01 -23.96
CA ASP A 41 -25.32 -8.17 -23.39
C ASP A 41 -25.58 -6.92 -24.27
N THR A 42 -26.82 -6.43 -24.21
CA THR A 42 -27.20 -5.19 -24.89
C THR A 42 -26.63 -4.01 -24.12
N LEU A 43 -25.69 -3.29 -24.73
CA LEU A 43 -25.01 -2.16 -24.07
C LEU A 43 -25.86 -0.88 -24.15
N PRO A 44 -25.92 -0.07 -23.08
CA PRO A 44 -26.63 1.19 -23.08
C PRO A 44 -25.90 2.24 -23.94
N THR A 45 -26.60 3.32 -24.29
CA THR A 45 -25.95 4.52 -24.82
C THR A 45 -25.31 5.31 -23.68
N ALA A 46 -24.08 5.79 -23.87
CA ALA A 46 -23.36 6.61 -22.92
C ALA A 46 -22.83 7.88 -23.59
N ASP A 47 -22.58 8.93 -22.81
CA ASP A 47 -22.05 10.20 -23.32
C ASP A 47 -20.62 10.01 -23.88
N GLN A 48 -19.85 9.09 -23.28
CA GLN A 48 -18.53 8.68 -23.74
C GLN A 48 -18.42 7.16 -23.79
N THR A 49 -17.66 6.64 -24.76
CA THR A 49 -17.38 5.21 -24.89
C THR A 49 -15.92 5.00 -25.23
N MET A 50 -15.29 4.03 -24.57
CA MET A 50 -13.90 3.64 -24.79
C MET A 50 -13.81 2.13 -24.98
N ASP A 51 -13.16 1.67 -26.05
CA ASP A 51 -12.86 0.26 -26.27
C ASP A 51 -11.50 -0.08 -25.62
N LEU A 52 -11.51 -1.01 -24.68
CA LEU A 52 -10.34 -1.45 -23.94
C LEU A 52 -9.55 -2.56 -24.66
N GLN A 53 -10.05 -3.05 -25.80
CA GLN A 53 -9.36 -3.97 -26.70
C GLN A 53 -8.92 -5.28 -26.01
N GLY A 54 -9.76 -5.83 -25.15
CA GLY A 54 -9.52 -7.07 -24.42
C GLY A 54 -8.51 -6.96 -23.28
N LYS A 55 -7.97 -5.78 -22.99
CA LYS A 55 -6.99 -5.56 -21.92
C LYS A 55 -7.59 -5.79 -20.54
N MET A 56 -6.73 -6.09 -19.57
CA MET A 56 -7.11 -6.38 -18.20
C MET A 56 -7.58 -5.12 -17.47
N LEU A 57 -8.85 -5.06 -17.11
CA LEU A 57 -9.42 -4.00 -16.27
C LEU A 57 -9.55 -4.51 -14.84
N MET A 58 -8.83 -3.87 -13.92
CA MET A 58 -8.78 -4.22 -12.50
C MET A 58 -9.26 -3.05 -11.62
N PRO A 59 -9.70 -3.28 -10.37
CA PRO A 59 -9.77 -2.23 -9.38
C PRO A 59 -8.43 -1.49 -9.32
N GLY A 60 -8.49 -0.16 -9.21
CA GLY A 60 -7.31 0.65 -9.00
C GLY A 60 -6.55 0.17 -7.77
N PHE A 61 -5.22 0.12 -7.86
CA PHE A 61 -4.42 -0.40 -6.76
C PHE A 61 -4.41 0.56 -5.58
N ILE A 62 -4.23 -0.03 -4.38
CA ILE A 62 -4.11 0.68 -3.11
C ILE A 62 -2.74 0.35 -2.52
N ASP A 63 -1.85 1.33 -2.44
CA ASP A 63 -0.50 1.14 -1.87
C ASP A 63 -0.46 1.68 -0.43
N VAL A 64 -0.51 0.79 0.56
CA VAL A 64 -0.68 1.19 1.98
C VAL A 64 0.64 1.45 2.70
N HIS A 65 1.77 1.29 2.02
CA HIS A 65 3.09 1.46 2.60
C HIS A 65 4.09 1.84 1.51
N THR A 66 4.43 3.12 1.44
CA THR A 66 5.38 3.69 0.46
C THR A 66 5.83 5.08 0.93
N HIS A 67 7.13 5.35 0.84
CA HIS A 67 7.76 6.55 1.38
C HIS A 67 8.00 7.63 0.33
N GLY A 68 8.35 7.23 -0.89
CA GLY A 68 8.80 8.17 -1.91
C GLY A 68 8.71 7.63 -3.33
N ARG A 69 8.94 8.53 -4.29
CA ARG A 69 9.00 8.27 -5.73
C ARG A 69 9.59 9.48 -6.47
N SER A 70 10.18 9.26 -7.64
CA SER A 70 10.61 10.32 -8.57
C SER A 70 11.62 11.31 -7.99
N GLY A 71 12.48 10.84 -7.09
CA GLY A 71 13.50 11.66 -6.42
C GLY A 71 12.98 12.46 -5.24
N TYR A 72 11.77 12.14 -4.75
CA TYR A 72 11.14 12.81 -3.63
C TYR A 72 10.64 11.83 -2.56
N GLU A 73 10.58 12.31 -1.31
CA GLU A 73 10.07 11.58 -0.15
C GLU A 73 8.87 12.33 0.45
N PHE A 74 7.88 11.61 0.97
CA PHE A 74 6.70 12.21 1.62
C PHE A 74 7.09 13.19 2.74
N THR A 75 8.17 12.88 3.45
CA THR A 75 8.67 13.65 4.58
C THR A 75 9.60 14.81 4.21
N ASP A 76 9.75 15.13 2.92
CA ASP A 76 10.50 16.31 2.44
C ASP A 76 9.89 17.64 2.91
N GLY A 77 8.61 17.66 3.26
CA GLY A 77 7.91 18.88 3.68
C GLY A 77 7.56 19.82 2.52
N ASP A 78 7.63 19.36 1.27
CA ASP A 78 7.24 20.13 0.08
C ASP A 78 5.95 19.57 -0.58
N LEU A 79 4.99 20.47 -0.86
CA LEU A 79 3.72 20.10 -1.49
C LEU A 79 3.89 19.75 -2.97
N GLU A 80 4.82 20.39 -3.68
CA GLU A 80 5.04 20.11 -5.10
C GLU A 80 5.66 18.72 -5.30
N HIS A 81 6.57 18.33 -4.41
CA HIS A 81 7.10 16.96 -4.35
C HIS A 81 5.96 15.94 -4.20
N LEU A 82 5.02 16.21 -3.27
CA LEU A 82 3.85 15.37 -3.08
C LEU A 82 2.93 15.34 -4.31
N ASN A 83 2.72 16.46 -4.99
CA ASN A 83 1.95 16.53 -6.23
C ASN A 83 2.54 15.62 -7.31
N ILE A 84 3.87 15.68 -7.50
CA ILE A 84 4.60 14.85 -8.47
C ILE A 84 4.42 13.37 -8.12
N MET A 85 4.67 12.98 -6.86
CA MET A 85 4.50 11.59 -6.43
C MET A 85 3.07 11.09 -6.65
N CYS A 86 2.05 11.87 -6.28
CA CYS A 86 0.66 11.48 -6.48
C CYS A 86 0.30 11.28 -7.96
N LYS A 87 0.83 12.14 -8.84
CA LYS A 87 0.66 11.99 -10.28
C LYS A 87 1.35 10.73 -10.80
N ASP A 88 2.59 10.50 -10.40
CA ASP A 88 3.40 9.39 -10.92
C ASP A 88 2.95 8.02 -10.40
N LYS A 89 2.31 7.96 -9.22
CA LYS A 89 1.64 6.74 -8.72
C LYS A 89 0.57 6.22 -9.70
N LEU A 90 -0.07 7.08 -10.48
CA LEU A 90 -1.06 6.66 -11.49
C LEU A 90 -0.46 5.77 -12.57
N ALA A 91 0.82 5.98 -12.91
CA ALA A 91 1.55 5.16 -13.89
C ALA A 91 1.88 3.75 -13.36
N GLU A 92 1.71 3.52 -12.06
CA GLU A 92 1.81 2.20 -11.42
C GLU A 92 0.45 1.49 -11.32
N GLY A 93 -0.64 2.14 -11.75
CA GLY A 93 -2.02 1.67 -11.56
C GLY A 93 -2.58 1.98 -10.18
N VAL A 94 -1.86 2.74 -9.35
CA VAL A 94 -2.26 3.12 -8.00
C VAL A 94 -3.22 4.30 -8.06
N THR A 95 -4.41 4.11 -7.49
CA THR A 95 -5.47 5.13 -7.43
C THR A 95 -5.63 5.73 -6.04
N SER A 96 -5.19 5.01 -5.01
CA SER A 96 -5.16 5.46 -3.63
C SER A 96 -3.89 4.95 -2.95
N TRP A 97 -3.31 5.73 -2.05
CA TRP A 97 -2.11 5.31 -1.32
C TRP A 97 -2.02 5.95 0.06
N LEU A 98 -1.27 5.33 0.98
CA LEU A 98 -0.88 5.94 2.24
C LEU A 98 0.58 6.43 2.13
N PRO A 99 0.80 7.75 1.95
CA PRO A 99 2.12 8.32 2.12
C PRO A 99 2.64 7.96 3.52
N THR A 100 3.82 7.33 3.53
CA THR A 100 4.37 6.72 4.73
C THR A 100 5.52 7.56 5.27
N THR A 101 5.44 7.95 6.53
CA THR A 101 6.53 8.67 7.20
C THR A 101 7.65 7.73 7.60
N LEU A 102 8.78 8.30 8.01
CA LEU A 102 9.87 7.57 8.66
C LEU A 102 9.97 7.99 10.13
N THR A 103 10.90 7.37 10.87
CA THR A 103 11.26 7.73 12.24
C THR A 103 11.93 9.11 12.24
N LEU A 104 11.12 10.16 12.43
CA LEU A 104 11.53 11.57 12.38
C LEU A 104 11.02 12.35 13.61
N GLY A 105 11.50 13.58 13.74
CA GLY A 105 11.01 14.53 14.75
C GLY A 105 9.58 14.99 14.47
N TYR A 106 8.85 15.36 15.52
CA TYR A 106 7.45 15.79 15.44
C TYR A 106 7.18 16.84 14.36
N GLU A 107 8.01 17.88 14.27
CA GLU A 107 7.81 18.98 13.31
C GLU A 107 7.87 18.52 11.85
N ALA A 108 8.77 17.57 11.52
CA ALA A 108 8.86 17.01 10.17
C ALA A 108 7.62 16.16 9.84
N LEU A 109 7.16 15.36 10.82
CA LEU A 109 5.93 14.57 10.67
C LEU A 109 4.72 15.49 10.49
N ALA A 110 4.59 16.53 11.31
CA ALA A 110 3.51 17.51 11.24
C ALA A 110 3.49 18.22 9.87
N ALA A 111 4.64 18.69 9.38
CA ALA A 111 4.75 19.33 8.07
C ALA A 111 4.34 18.40 6.91
N ALA A 112 4.74 17.13 6.94
CA ALA A 112 4.34 16.15 5.94
C ALA A 112 2.80 15.94 5.94
N LEU A 113 2.19 15.82 7.12
CA LEU A 113 0.74 15.65 7.27
C LEU A 113 -0.02 16.91 6.84
N GLU A 114 0.49 18.11 7.12
CA GLU A 114 -0.08 19.36 6.60
C GLU A 114 -0.11 19.36 5.06
N ASN A 115 0.95 18.90 4.41
CA ASN A 115 1.00 18.81 2.95
C ASN A 115 0.03 17.77 2.40
N ALA A 116 -0.16 16.63 3.06
CA ALA A 116 -1.21 15.67 2.71
C ALA A 116 -2.61 16.30 2.79
N GLY A 117 -2.86 17.12 3.82
CA GLY A 117 -4.08 17.91 3.97
C GLY A 117 -4.28 18.91 2.83
N LYS A 118 -3.24 19.70 2.51
CA LYS A 118 -3.26 20.67 1.40
C LYS A 118 -3.50 19.99 0.05
N TYR A 119 -2.82 18.87 -0.22
CA TYR A 119 -3.04 18.07 -1.42
C TYR A 119 -4.50 17.61 -1.54
N THR A 120 -5.05 17.04 -0.47
CA THR A 120 -6.42 16.50 -0.46
C THR A 120 -7.48 17.58 -0.69
N GLN A 121 -7.22 18.81 -0.23
CA GLN A 121 -8.12 19.96 -0.43
C GLN A 121 -7.94 20.62 -1.80
N SER A 122 -6.84 20.34 -2.50
CA SER A 122 -6.55 20.91 -3.80
C SER A 122 -7.35 20.22 -4.92
N GLN A 123 -7.38 20.84 -6.10
CA GLN A 123 -7.87 20.20 -7.33
C GLN A 123 -6.75 19.45 -8.08
N ALA A 124 -5.69 19.03 -7.38
CA ALA A 124 -4.55 18.35 -7.98
C ALA A 124 -4.97 17.05 -8.67
N ILE A 125 -4.25 16.71 -9.74
CA ILE A 125 -4.44 15.49 -10.51
C ILE A 125 -3.47 14.44 -9.97
N GLY A 126 -3.99 13.34 -9.44
CA GLY A 126 -3.15 12.24 -8.93
C GLY A 126 -3.94 11.18 -8.18
N ALA A 127 -3.21 10.20 -7.65
CA ALA A 127 -3.72 9.19 -6.74
C ALA A 127 -4.19 9.82 -5.42
N LYS A 128 -5.29 9.30 -4.88
CA LYS A 128 -5.91 9.79 -3.65
C LYS A 128 -5.07 9.45 -2.43
N ILE A 129 -5.12 10.34 -1.44
CA ILE A 129 -4.59 10.10 -0.10
C ILE A 129 -5.81 10.01 0.82
N PRO A 130 -6.26 8.82 1.25
CA PRO A 130 -7.35 8.68 2.22
C PRO A 130 -6.88 8.93 3.67
N GLY A 131 -5.57 8.98 3.89
CA GLY A 131 -4.89 9.22 5.16
C GLY A 131 -3.40 8.91 5.02
N VAL A 132 -2.67 8.95 6.12
CA VAL A 132 -1.24 8.64 6.16
C VAL A 132 -0.94 7.37 6.95
N HIS A 133 0.24 6.81 6.71
CA HIS A 133 0.82 5.74 7.49
C HIS A 133 2.02 6.28 8.26
N LEU A 134 2.00 6.20 9.60
CA LEU A 134 3.16 6.53 10.41
C LEU A 134 4.00 5.27 10.62
N GLU A 135 5.15 5.16 9.93
CA GLU A 135 6.12 4.11 10.23
C GLU A 135 7.18 4.63 11.21
N GLY A 136 7.14 4.08 12.43
CA GLY A 136 7.83 4.69 13.55
C GLY A 136 7.12 5.95 14.07
N PRO A 137 7.75 6.69 14.99
CA PRO A 137 9.11 6.51 15.53
C PRO A 137 9.19 5.52 16.71
N TYR A 138 8.11 4.78 16.97
CA TYR A 138 7.94 3.90 18.12
C TYR A 138 8.52 2.49 17.92
N ILE A 139 9.78 2.42 17.51
CA ILE A 139 10.43 1.18 17.05
C ILE A 139 11.52 0.68 18.02
N ASN A 140 12.00 -0.55 17.82
CA ASN A 140 13.13 -1.07 18.58
C ASN A 140 14.45 -0.53 17.99
N GLY A 141 15.25 0.15 18.82
CA GLY A 141 16.55 0.71 18.42
C GLY A 141 17.60 -0.32 17.97
N SER A 142 17.36 -1.62 18.15
CA SER A 142 18.18 -2.71 17.61
C SER A 142 17.67 -3.29 16.30
N CYS A 143 16.54 -2.81 15.78
CA CYS A 143 15.89 -3.22 14.53
C CYS A 143 15.60 -2.00 13.64
N LEU A 144 16.55 -1.08 13.56
CA LEU A 144 16.36 0.20 12.86
C LEU A 144 16.14 0.02 11.36
N GLY A 145 16.81 -0.93 10.70
CA GLY A 145 16.86 -0.92 9.23
C GLY A 145 17.33 0.45 8.72
N ALA A 146 16.50 1.09 7.90
CA ALA A 146 16.72 2.45 7.37
C ALA A 146 16.03 3.57 8.19
N GLN A 147 15.67 3.32 9.44
CA GLN A 147 15.06 4.30 10.33
C GLN A 147 16.13 5.11 11.09
N ASN A 148 15.95 6.42 11.20
CA ASN A 148 16.93 7.29 11.82
C ASN A 148 16.95 7.13 13.36
N PRO A 149 18.06 6.64 13.96
CA PRO A 149 18.13 6.34 15.39
C PRO A 149 17.94 7.56 16.29
N ALA A 150 18.22 8.78 15.80
CA ALA A 150 18.14 10.00 16.60
C ALA A 150 16.71 10.34 17.06
N PHE A 151 15.70 9.78 16.38
CA PHE A 151 14.29 10.11 16.64
C PHE A 151 13.50 8.96 17.28
N VAL A 152 14.13 7.80 17.51
CA VAL A 152 13.47 6.64 18.13
C VAL A 152 13.02 7.00 19.53
N ARG A 153 11.74 6.76 19.84
CA ARG A 153 11.13 7.08 21.12
C ARG A 153 10.03 6.08 21.50
N SER A 154 9.59 6.11 22.74
CA SER A 154 8.55 5.19 23.22
C SER A 154 7.18 5.53 22.60
N PRO A 155 6.29 4.53 22.40
CA PRO A 155 4.91 4.74 21.99
C PRO A 155 4.20 5.86 22.76
N ASP A 156 3.67 6.83 22.04
CA ASP A 156 2.90 7.96 22.60
C ASP A 156 1.61 8.18 21.80
N ILE A 157 0.47 7.87 22.42
CA ILE A 157 -0.84 8.06 21.78
C ILE A 157 -1.22 9.53 21.65
N GLU A 158 -0.72 10.40 22.53
CA GLU A 158 -1.02 11.84 22.46
C GLU A 158 -0.28 12.49 21.28
N GLU A 159 0.94 12.05 20.99
CA GLU A 159 1.65 12.45 19.77
C GLU A 159 0.88 12.01 18.51
N VAL A 160 0.42 10.76 18.45
CA VAL A 160 -0.41 10.28 17.32
C VAL A 160 -1.70 11.09 17.19
N ARG A 161 -2.38 11.41 18.29
CA ARG A 161 -3.62 12.23 18.27
C ARG A 161 -3.37 13.64 17.74
N LYS A 162 -2.25 14.26 18.12
CA LYS A 162 -1.86 15.58 17.59
C LYS A 162 -1.62 15.53 16.09
N LEU A 163 -0.89 14.50 15.61
CA LEU A 163 -0.68 14.29 14.18
C LEU A 163 -1.99 14.03 13.43
N ASP A 164 -2.84 13.14 13.95
CA ASP A 164 -4.16 12.83 13.38
C ASP A 164 -5.08 14.06 13.29
N SER A 165 -4.94 15.01 14.23
CA SER A 165 -5.68 16.28 14.20
C SER A 165 -5.26 17.23 13.07
N ILE A 166 -4.04 17.08 12.54
CA ILE A 166 -3.54 17.82 11.37
C ILE A 166 -4.12 17.19 10.10
N TYR A 167 -3.95 15.88 9.96
CA TYR A 167 -4.46 15.10 8.85
C TYR A 167 -4.59 13.63 9.26
N LYS A 168 -5.61 12.96 8.71
CA LYS A 168 -6.03 11.62 9.13
C LYS A 168 -4.87 10.61 9.10
N VAL A 169 -4.56 10.03 10.25
CA VAL A 169 -3.65 8.88 10.39
C VAL A 169 -4.50 7.61 10.28
N LEU A 170 -4.25 6.79 9.26
CA LEU A 170 -4.99 5.54 9.07
C LEU A 170 -4.27 4.35 9.68
N LYS A 171 -2.94 4.42 9.80
CA LYS A 171 -2.12 3.30 10.20
C LYS A 171 -0.89 3.76 10.96
N VAL A 172 -0.49 3.00 11.98
CA VAL A 172 0.76 3.21 12.71
C VAL A 172 1.52 1.90 12.81
N SER A 173 2.76 1.90 12.35
CA SER A 173 3.70 0.79 12.43
C SER A 173 4.70 1.03 13.55
N TYR A 174 4.81 0.08 14.48
CA TYR A 174 5.59 0.22 15.70
C TYR A 174 6.13 -1.14 16.18
N ALA A 175 7.03 -1.13 17.16
CA ALA A 175 7.54 -2.35 17.78
C ALA A 175 6.68 -2.77 18.97
N ALA A 176 6.17 -4.01 18.97
CA ALA A 176 5.22 -4.45 20.01
C ALA A 176 5.85 -4.64 21.41
N GLU A 177 7.13 -4.98 21.47
CA GLU A 177 7.88 -5.34 22.69
C GLU A 177 8.53 -4.16 23.41
N VAL A 178 8.57 -2.97 22.80
CA VAL A 178 9.11 -1.78 23.48
C VAL A 178 8.17 -1.34 24.61
N ALA A 179 8.71 -0.58 25.57
CA ALA A 179 7.93 -0.10 26.71
C ALA A 179 6.66 0.63 26.27
N GLY A 180 5.49 0.13 26.69
CA GLY A 180 4.18 0.66 26.31
C GLY A 180 3.60 0.14 24.98
N GLY A 181 4.37 -0.62 24.20
CA GLY A 181 3.96 -1.15 22.88
C GLY A 181 2.78 -2.11 22.94
N ARG A 182 2.77 -3.03 23.92
CA ARG A 182 1.70 -4.03 24.10
C ARG A 182 0.29 -3.42 24.07
N GLU A 183 0.05 -2.39 24.87
CA GLU A 183 -1.27 -1.75 25.01
C GLU A 183 -1.53 -0.74 23.88
N PHE A 184 -0.50 -0.36 23.13
CA PHE A 184 -0.58 0.66 22.09
C PHE A 184 -1.51 0.25 20.96
N ALA A 185 -1.57 -1.05 20.60
CA ALA A 185 -2.55 -1.58 19.65
C ALA A 185 -3.99 -1.16 20.01
N GLY A 186 -4.40 -1.41 21.26
CA GLY A 186 -5.75 -1.09 21.73
C GLY A 186 -6.01 0.42 21.75
N LYS A 187 -4.99 1.22 22.10
CA LYS A 187 -5.08 2.68 22.07
C LYS A 187 -5.25 3.20 20.64
N LEU A 188 -4.49 2.68 19.67
CA LEU A 188 -4.63 3.05 18.25
C LEU A 188 -6.02 2.69 17.72
N LEU A 189 -6.50 1.47 17.97
CA LEU A 189 -7.82 1.02 17.55
C LEU A 189 -8.95 1.88 18.13
N ALA A 190 -8.84 2.30 19.40
CA ALA A 190 -9.81 3.19 20.02
C ALA A 190 -9.89 4.59 19.36
N ASN A 191 -8.88 4.97 18.57
CA ASN A 191 -8.89 6.20 17.76
C ASN A 191 -9.17 5.90 16.27
N GLY A 192 -9.57 4.67 15.91
CA GLY A 192 -9.85 4.29 14.52
C GLY A 192 -8.59 4.12 13.66
N ILE A 193 -7.42 3.93 14.27
CA ILE A 193 -6.12 3.81 13.61
C ILE A 193 -5.70 2.34 13.61
N THR A 194 -5.29 1.83 12.45
CA THR A 194 -4.85 0.45 12.29
C THR A 194 -3.45 0.24 12.87
N PRO A 195 -3.27 -0.58 13.93
CA PRO A 195 -1.94 -0.92 14.44
C PRO A 195 -1.28 -1.98 13.55
N SER A 196 0.01 -1.79 13.27
CA SER A 196 0.88 -2.75 12.59
C SER A 196 2.19 -2.93 13.36
N CYS A 197 2.70 -4.17 13.46
CA CYS A 197 3.95 -4.46 14.15
C CYS A 197 5.09 -4.69 13.17
N VAL A 198 6.23 -4.05 13.43
CA VAL A 198 7.44 -4.09 12.59
C VAL A 198 8.62 -3.44 13.32
N HIS A 199 9.84 -3.53 12.77
CA HIS A 199 11.06 -2.96 13.38
C HIS A 199 11.21 -3.43 14.84
N SER A 200 10.99 -4.73 15.03
CA SER A 200 10.68 -5.35 16.30
C SER A 200 11.47 -6.64 16.49
N LYS A 201 11.95 -6.83 17.72
CA LYS A 201 12.53 -8.08 18.23
C LYS A 201 11.54 -8.91 19.04
N ALA A 202 10.23 -8.65 18.90
CA ALA A 202 9.22 -9.35 19.68
C ALA A 202 9.33 -10.87 19.52
N THR A 203 9.39 -11.55 20.65
CA THR A 203 9.10 -12.99 20.75
C THR A 203 7.65 -13.26 20.36
N TYR A 204 7.31 -14.52 20.09
CA TYR A 204 5.91 -14.87 19.86
C TYR A 204 5.02 -14.52 21.07
N GLY A 205 5.53 -14.65 22.29
CA GLY A 205 4.81 -14.31 23.52
C GLY A 205 4.48 -12.82 23.62
N GLU A 206 5.42 -11.94 23.27
CA GLU A 206 5.21 -10.49 23.24
C GLU A 206 4.27 -10.07 22.12
N PHE A 207 4.39 -10.68 20.92
CA PHE A 207 3.41 -10.49 19.86
C PHE A 207 2.00 -10.87 20.33
N LYS A 208 1.85 -12.04 20.95
CA LYS A 208 0.55 -12.52 21.44
C LYS A 208 -0.05 -11.53 22.45
N ALA A 209 0.78 -10.97 23.32
CA ALA A 209 0.32 -9.97 24.28
C ALA A 209 -0.27 -8.72 23.58
N ALA A 210 0.32 -8.24 22.49
CA ALA A 210 -0.23 -7.14 21.68
C ALA A 210 -1.42 -7.58 20.80
N TYR A 211 -1.41 -8.83 20.31
CA TYR A 211 -2.52 -9.45 19.59
C TYR A 211 -3.79 -9.51 20.46
N ASP A 212 -3.65 -9.79 21.76
CA ASP A 212 -4.77 -9.76 22.72
C ASP A 212 -5.34 -8.33 22.91
N HIS A 213 -4.59 -7.29 22.55
CA HIS A 213 -5.06 -5.89 22.48
C HIS A 213 -5.53 -5.48 21.07
N GLY A 214 -5.66 -6.43 20.14
CA GLY A 214 -6.23 -6.19 18.80
C GLY A 214 -5.20 -5.96 17.69
N LEU A 215 -3.90 -6.16 17.92
CA LEU A 215 -2.92 -6.12 16.84
C LEU A 215 -3.24 -7.20 15.79
N ARG A 216 -3.46 -6.79 14.54
CA ARG A 216 -3.81 -7.67 13.41
C ARG A 216 -3.02 -7.38 12.13
N ASN A 217 -1.99 -6.54 12.14
CA ASN A 217 -1.19 -6.25 10.95
C ASN A 217 0.32 -6.40 11.25
N LEU A 218 1.07 -6.87 10.27
CA LEU A 218 2.53 -6.96 10.27
C LEU A 218 3.07 -6.28 9.02
N SER A 219 3.90 -5.25 9.19
CA SER A 219 4.42 -4.44 8.08
C SER A 219 5.69 -5.04 7.46
N HIS A 220 5.80 -4.96 6.13
CA HIS A 220 6.85 -5.57 5.29
C HIS A 220 7.36 -6.93 5.82
N PHE A 221 6.41 -7.82 6.07
CA PHE A 221 6.55 -9.14 6.67
C PHE A 221 7.85 -9.87 6.28
N CYS A 222 8.55 -10.38 7.30
CA CYS A 222 9.93 -10.92 7.30
C CYS A 222 11.05 -9.88 7.42
N ASN A 223 10.84 -8.63 7.02
CA ASN A 223 11.87 -7.60 7.10
C ASN A 223 11.81 -6.92 8.48
N GLN A 224 12.98 -6.75 9.12
CA GLN A 224 13.09 -6.16 10.47
C GLN A 224 12.17 -6.82 11.52
N MET A 225 12.05 -8.16 11.44
CA MET A 225 11.23 -9.01 12.32
C MET A 225 12.05 -10.19 12.86
N THR A 226 11.59 -10.79 13.97
CA THR A 226 12.12 -12.07 14.44
C THR A 226 11.76 -13.21 13.49
N ALA A 227 12.79 -13.96 13.09
CA ALA A 227 12.67 -15.08 12.15
C ALA A 227 11.94 -16.29 12.78
N LEU A 228 11.50 -17.21 11.91
CA LEU A 228 10.88 -18.46 12.32
C LEU A 228 11.93 -19.41 12.95
N HIS A 229 11.67 -19.86 14.17
CA HIS A 229 12.49 -20.85 14.86
C HIS A 229 11.60 -21.84 15.66
N HIS A 230 12.00 -23.10 15.81
CA HIS A 230 11.13 -24.15 16.36
C HIS A 230 10.80 -24.03 17.86
N ARG A 231 11.62 -23.30 18.62
CA ARG A 231 11.37 -23.04 20.07
C ARG A 231 10.62 -21.74 20.36
N ASP A 232 10.69 -20.80 19.43
CA ASP A 232 9.96 -19.54 19.47
C ASP A 232 9.77 -19.12 18.01
N ILE A 233 8.52 -19.14 17.57
CA ILE A 233 8.19 -18.96 16.17
C ILE A 233 8.32 -17.49 15.72
N GLY A 234 8.51 -16.56 16.66
CA GLY A 234 8.71 -15.13 16.38
C GLY A 234 7.53 -14.48 15.65
N LEU A 235 7.78 -13.31 15.09
CA LEU A 235 6.82 -12.54 14.30
C LEU A 235 6.51 -13.21 12.96
N VAL A 236 7.52 -13.80 12.30
CA VAL A 236 7.30 -14.54 11.05
C VAL A 236 6.36 -15.73 11.30
N GLY A 237 6.60 -16.52 12.35
CA GLY A 237 5.69 -17.60 12.69
C GLY A 237 4.31 -17.11 13.12
N ALA A 238 4.23 -15.99 13.85
CA ALA A 238 2.95 -15.39 14.22
C ALA A 238 2.10 -15.02 12.99
N GLY A 239 2.70 -14.36 11.99
CA GLY A 239 2.01 -13.95 10.77
C GLY A 239 1.52 -15.12 9.93
N LEU A 240 2.26 -16.24 9.90
CA LEU A 240 1.83 -17.46 9.20
C LEU A 240 0.76 -18.23 9.97
N MET A 241 0.84 -18.28 11.30
CA MET A 241 -0.04 -19.11 12.12
C MET A 241 -1.43 -18.48 12.35
N HIS A 242 -1.51 -17.16 12.51
CA HIS A 242 -2.78 -16.48 12.82
C HIS A 242 -3.49 -16.05 11.54
N SER A 243 -4.59 -16.72 11.19
CA SER A 243 -5.31 -16.47 9.92
C SER A 243 -5.82 -15.03 9.79
N GLU A 244 -6.24 -14.41 10.89
CA GLU A 244 -6.78 -13.03 10.91
C GLU A 244 -5.72 -11.92 10.82
N VAL A 245 -4.43 -12.26 10.84
CA VAL A 245 -3.36 -11.27 10.79
C VAL A 245 -3.07 -10.90 9.33
N PHE A 246 -3.26 -9.65 8.96
CA PHE A 246 -2.81 -9.12 7.69
C PHE A 246 -1.28 -9.03 7.65
N ILE A 247 -0.68 -9.46 6.55
CA ILE A 247 0.77 -9.34 6.31
C ILE A 247 1.03 -8.49 5.07
N GLU A 248 1.90 -7.50 5.20
CA GLU A 248 2.36 -6.68 4.08
C GLU A 248 3.60 -7.29 3.43
N MET A 249 3.66 -7.37 2.11
CA MET A 249 4.75 -8.03 1.39
C MET A 249 5.34 -7.13 0.31
N ILE A 250 6.66 -6.98 0.33
CA ILE A 250 7.44 -6.36 -0.73
C ILE A 250 7.85 -7.46 -1.71
N CYS A 251 7.14 -7.58 -2.83
CA CYS A 251 7.34 -8.64 -3.81
C CYS A 251 8.24 -8.22 -4.98
N ASP A 252 9.44 -7.73 -4.69
CA ASP A 252 10.46 -7.31 -5.66
C ASP A 252 11.50 -8.39 -6.01
N LYS A 253 11.38 -9.60 -5.40
CA LYS A 253 12.34 -10.70 -5.50
C LYS A 253 13.71 -10.41 -4.83
N ILE A 254 13.82 -9.31 -4.07
CA ILE A 254 15.03 -8.85 -3.35
C ILE A 254 14.80 -8.88 -1.84
N HIS A 255 13.76 -8.18 -1.36
CA HIS A 255 13.36 -8.18 0.06
C HIS A 255 12.87 -9.57 0.48
N LEU A 256 12.16 -10.24 -0.42
CA LEU A 256 11.76 -11.64 -0.29
C LEU A 256 12.26 -12.40 -1.50
N CYS A 257 12.96 -13.52 -1.29
CA CYS A 257 13.27 -14.42 -2.40
C CYS A 257 11.98 -15.04 -2.96
N ALA A 258 12.04 -15.48 -4.23
CA ALA A 258 10.87 -16.07 -4.89
C ALA A 258 10.27 -17.27 -4.14
N ASP A 259 11.11 -18.10 -3.52
CA ASP A 259 10.66 -19.25 -2.72
C ASP A 259 9.90 -18.81 -1.46
N MET A 260 10.32 -17.71 -0.82
CA MET A 260 9.61 -17.19 0.35
C MET A 260 8.26 -16.59 -0.04
N ILE A 261 8.19 -15.86 -1.16
CA ILE A 261 6.92 -15.37 -1.72
C ILE A 261 5.99 -16.56 -1.97
N LYS A 262 6.46 -17.58 -2.69
CA LYS A 262 5.68 -18.78 -2.99
C LYS A 262 5.21 -19.49 -1.72
N LEU A 263 6.08 -19.66 -0.73
CA LEU A 263 5.76 -20.31 0.54
C LEU A 263 4.67 -19.55 1.29
N ILE A 264 4.76 -18.22 1.37
CA ILE A 264 3.73 -17.42 2.05
C ILE A 264 2.38 -17.58 1.35
N PHE A 265 2.32 -17.51 0.01
CA PHE A 265 1.07 -17.70 -0.74
C PHE A 265 0.49 -19.13 -0.64
N GLN A 266 1.28 -20.12 -0.22
CA GLN A 266 0.80 -21.48 0.07
C GLN A 266 0.25 -21.64 1.49
N LEU A 267 0.77 -20.89 2.45
CA LEU A 267 0.46 -21.05 3.87
C LEU A 267 -0.57 -20.03 4.38
N LYS A 268 -0.48 -18.80 3.88
CA LYS A 268 -1.31 -17.69 4.32
C LYS A 268 -2.57 -17.60 3.45
N ASP A 269 -3.72 -17.40 4.10
CA ASP A 269 -4.95 -17.04 3.40
C ASP A 269 -4.73 -15.74 2.61
N ILE A 270 -4.92 -15.81 1.30
CA ILE A 270 -4.76 -14.70 0.38
C ILE A 270 -5.61 -13.47 0.75
N ASN A 271 -6.72 -13.65 1.46
CA ASN A 271 -7.55 -12.55 1.94
C ASN A 271 -6.85 -11.68 3.02
N HIS A 272 -5.70 -12.12 3.53
CA HIS A 272 -4.90 -11.46 4.55
C HIS A 272 -3.46 -11.14 4.09
N ILE A 273 -3.24 -11.11 2.78
CA ILE A 273 -1.97 -10.68 2.16
C ILE A 273 -2.18 -9.31 1.50
N LEU A 274 -1.30 -8.36 1.80
CA LEU A 274 -1.26 -7.04 1.18
C LEU A 274 0.06 -6.89 0.45
N LEU A 275 0.02 -6.70 -0.86
CA LEU A 275 1.20 -6.22 -1.57
C LEU A 275 1.37 -4.73 -1.28
N ILE A 276 2.61 -4.37 -0.97
CA ILE A 276 3.06 -3.00 -0.78
C ILE A 276 4.29 -2.76 -1.64
N THR A 277 4.58 -1.50 -1.95
CA THR A 277 5.84 -1.18 -2.60
C THR A 277 6.96 -1.00 -1.60
N ASP A 278 6.70 -0.36 -0.46
CA ASP A 278 7.74 0.20 0.41
C ASP A 278 8.75 1.05 -0.38
N ALA A 279 8.27 1.69 -1.46
CA ALA A 279 9.15 2.41 -2.36
C ALA A 279 9.74 3.66 -1.68
N CYS A 280 11.04 3.88 -1.87
CA CYS A 280 11.73 5.09 -1.43
C CYS A 280 11.86 6.09 -2.59
N GLN A 281 12.43 7.28 -2.32
CA GLN A 281 12.54 8.34 -3.34
C GLN A 281 13.27 7.92 -4.62
N ALA A 282 14.13 6.90 -4.56
CA ALA A 282 14.84 6.36 -5.73
C ALA A 282 13.92 5.58 -6.70
N ALA A 283 12.67 5.29 -6.33
CA ALA A 283 11.73 4.61 -7.21
C ALA A 283 11.40 5.46 -8.45
N GLY A 284 11.60 4.88 -9.63
CA GLY A 284 11.44 5.59 -10.91
C GLY A 284 12.65 6.42 -11.34
N MET A 285 13.75 6.39 -10.58
CA MET A 285 14.98 7.14 -10.85
C MET A 285 16.09 6.22 -11.39
N PRO A 286 17.09 6.75 -12.12
CA PRO A 286 18.25 5.96 -12.54
C PRO A 286 19.14 5.58 -11.34
N ASP A 287 20.02 4.59 -11.52
CA ASP A 287 21.07 4.26 -10.55
C ASP A 287 21.86 5.50 -10.14
N GLY A 288 22.13 5.64 -8.84
CA GLY A 288 22.71 6.87 -8.28
C GLY A 288 22.65 6.96 -6.76
N GLU A 289 22.97 8.15 -6.25
CA GLU A 289 22.94 8.49 -4.83
C GLU A 289 21.66 9.28 -4.50
N TYR A 290 21.03 8.89 -3.39
CA TYR A 290 19.77 9.43 -2.87
C TYR A 290 19.83 9.42 -1.34
N GLU A 291 18.71 9.70 -0.68
CA GLU A 291 18.56 9.61 0.78
C GLU A 291 17.28 8.88 1.19
N ILE A 292 17.14 8.55 2.47
CA ILE A 292 15.88 8.10 3.08
C ILE A 292 15.86 8.53 4.54
N GLY A 293 14.90 9.36 4.95
CA GLY A 293 14.84 9.89 6.32
C GLY A 293 16.12 10.60 6.79
N GLY A 294 16.82 11.25 5.85
CA GLY A 294 18.12 11.91 6.05
C GLY A 294 19.33 10.97 6.09
N LEU A 295 19.19 9.70 5.71
CA LEU A 295 20.28 8.74 5.62
C LEU A 295 20.72 8.54 4.16
N PRO A 296 22.02 8.62 3.83
CA PRO A 296 22.50 8.40 2.46
C PRO A 296 22.21 6.98 1.96
N LEU A 297 21.71 6.92 0.73
CA LEU A 297 21.21 5.73 0.05
C LEU A 297 21.85 5.62 -1.34
N ILE A 298 22.18 4.40 -1.75
CA ILE A 298 22.69 4.09 -3.09
C ILE A 298 21.69 3.17 -3.77
N LEU A 299 21.18 3.60 -4.93
CA LEU A 299 20.43 2.75 -5.85
C LEU A 299 21.40 2.15 -6.86
N LYS A 300 21.43 0.83 -6.91
CA LYS A 300 22.19 0.09 -7.92
C LYS A 300 21.53 -1.22 -8.27
N ASP A 301 21.45 -1.54 -9.56
CA ASP A 301 20.93 -2.82 -10.08
C ASP A 301 19.53 -3.15 -9.51
N GLY A 302 18.68 -2.13 -9.34
CA GLY A 302 17.32 -2.27 -8.81
C GLY A 302 17.20 -2.47 -7.30
N ALA A 303 18.29 -2.33 -6.53
CA ALA A 303 18.28 -2.41 -5.07
C ALA A 303 18.74 -1.10 -4.43
N ALA A 304 17.93 -0.58 -3.52
CA ALA A 304 18.22 0.59 -2.69
C ALA A 304 18.87 0.15 -1.37
N ARG A 305 20.08 0.65 -1.07
CA ARG A 305 20.84 0.27 0.12
C ARG A 305 21.45 1.47 0.83
N LEU A 306 21.49 1.45 2.16
CA LEU A 306 22.20 2.46 2.94
C LEU A 306 23.68 2.48 2.58
N ALA A 307 24.23 3.67 2.31
CA ALA A 307 25.65 3.83 2.01
C ALA A 307 26.55 3.44 3.20
N SER A 308 26.03 3.54 4.43
CA SER A 308 26.79 3.30 5.66
C SER A 308 27.09 1.83 5.94
N ASN A 309 26.18 0.91 5.59
CA ASN A 309 26.28 -0.49 5.97
C ASN A 309 25.73 -1.50 4.94
N GLY A 310 25.19 -1.04 3.80
CA GLY A 310 24.66 -1.90 2.74
C GLY A 310 23.30 -2.56 3.05
N ALA A 311 22.66 -2.22 4.18
CA ALA A 311 21.32 -2.69 4.50
C ALA A 311 20.30 -2.18 3.46
N LEU A 312 19.28 -2.99 3.14
CA LEU A 312 18.17 -2.55 2.30
C LEU A 312 17.43 -1.38 2.95
N ALA A 313 16.97 -0.45 2.12
CA ALA A 313 16.43 0.83 2.58
C ALA A 313 15.25 1.25 1.69
N GLY A 314 14.07 0.74 2.02
CA GLY A 314 12.92 0.71 1.10
C GLY A 314 13.24 -0.07 -0.18
N SER A 315 12.32 0.00 -1.13
CA SER A 315 12.46 -0.61 -2.45
C SER A 315 12.41 0.45 -3.58
N VAL A 316 12.57 -0.01 -4.82
CA VAL A 316 12.20 0.76 -6.02
C VAL A 316 11.06 0.08 -6.79
N LEU A 317 10.31 -0.80 -6.11
CA LEU A 317 9.20 -1.56 -6.66
C LEU A 317 8.03 -0.64 -7.01
N VAL A 318 7.32 -0.98 -8.07
CA VAL A 318 6.03 -0.37 -8.44
C VAL A 318 4.92 -1.43 -8.40
N MET A 319 3.70 -1.01 -8.06
CA MET A 319 2.64 -1.94 -7.69
C MET A 319 2.26 -2.95 -8.79
N ASN A 320 2.16 -2.51 -10.04
CA ASN A 320 1.88 -3.41 -11.18
C ASN A 320 2.97 -4.49 -11.37
N LYS A 321 4.23 -4.16 -11.05
CA LYS A 321 5.33 -5.14 -11.10
C LYS A 321 5.32 -6.07 -9.88
N ALA A 322 4.87 -5.61 -8.71
CA ALA A 322 4.63 -6.47 -7.56
C ALA A 322 3.60 -7.58 -7.91
N LEU A 323 2.47 -7.19 -8.52
CA LEU A 323 1.45 -8.13 -9.00
C LEU A 323 2.02 -9.11 -10.02
N LYS A 324 2.74 -8.61 -11.04
CA LYS A 324 3.39 -9.44 -12.06
C LYS A 324 4.32 -10.48 -11.43
N ASN A 325 5.19 -10.05 -10.51
CA ASN A 325 6.14 -10.94 -9.84
C ASN A 325 5.42 -12.06 -9.10
N VAL A 326 4.35 -11.74 -8.37
CA VAL A 326 3.54 -12.75 -7.65
C VAL A 326 2.84 -13.70 -8.62
N TYR A 327 2.26 -13.17 -9.70
CA TYR A 327 1.62 -14.00 -10.73
C TYR A 327 2.60 -14.99 -11.35
N GLU A 328 3.79 -14.54 -11.75
CA GLU A 328 4.85 -15.40 -12.32
C GLU A 328 5.34 -16.48 -11.34
N ILE A 329 5.43 -16.16 -10.04
CA ILE A 329 5.93 -17.07 -9.01
C ILE A 329 4.89 -18.12 -8.61
N THR A 330 3.63 -17.70 -8.48
CA THR A 330 2.57 -18.51 -7.86
C THR A 330 1.67 -19.19 -8.88
N ASN A 331 1.53 -18.60 -10.08
CA ASN A 331 0.58 -19.01 -11.11
C ASN A 331 -0.88 -19.10 -10.58
N LEU A 332 -1.21 -18.32 -9.56
CA LEU A 332 -2.57 -18.24 -9.02
C LEU A 332 -3.47 -17.43 -9.96
N PRO A 333 -4.80 -17.70 -9.97
CA PRO A 333 -5.75 -16.93 -10.76
C PRO A 333 -5.70 -15.43 -10.42
N LEU A 334 -5.77 -14.57 -11.43
CA LEU A 334 -5.72 -13.11 -11.23
C LEU A 334 -6.91 -12.59 -10.40
N SER A 335 -8.08 -13.22 -10.50
CA SER A 335 -9.26 -12.92 -9.66
C SER A 335 -9.03 -13.18 -8.16
N GLN A 336 -8.02 -13.98 -7.81
CA GLN A 336 -7.56 -14.14 -6.43
C GLN A 336 -6.43 -13.14 -6.10
N LEU A 337 -5.43 -13.00 -6.98
CA LEU A 337 -4.29 -12.12 -6.74
C LEU A 337 -4.66 -10.65 -6.65
N VAL A 338 -5.66 -10.19 -7.41
CA VAL A 338 -6.15 -8.80 -7.38
C VAL A 338 -6.67 -8.38 -6.01
N LYS A 339 -7.03 -9.33 -5.14
CA LYS A 339 -7.37 -9.05 -3.75
C LYS A 339 -6.20 -8.41 -3.01
N THR A 340 -4.99 -8.88 -3.29
CA THR A 340 -3.75 -8.47 -2.61
C THR A 340 -3.22 -7.12 -3.05
N THR A 341 -3.80 -6.47 -4.06
CA THR A 341 -3.39 -5.13 -4.54
C THR A 341 -4.45 -4.05 -4.31
N SER A 342 -5.65 -4.43 -3.84
CA SER A 342 -6.74 -3.49 -3.64
C SER A 342 -7.72 -3.91 -2.54
N TRP A 343 -8.46 -5.02 -2.72
CA TRP A 343 -9.55 -5.39 -1.78
C TRP A 343 -9.08 -5.59 -0.34
N ASN A 344 -7.96 -6.28 -0.13
CA ASN A 344 -7.46 -6.57 1.21
C ASN A 344 -6.98 -5.31 1.92
N GLN A 345 -6.39 -4.37 1.18
CA GLN A 345 -6.01 -3.05 1.67
C GLN A 345 -7.24 -2.25 2.10
N ALA A 346 -8.29 -2.25 1.28
CA ALA A 346 -9.55 -1.61 1.62
C ALA A 346 -10.17 -2.22 2.89
N CYS A 347 -10.10 -3.55 3.06
CA CYS A 347 -10.57 -4.23 4.26
C CYS A 347 -9.73 -3.90 5.50
N SER A 348 -8.40 -3.99 5.41
CA SER A 348 -7.46 -3.73 6.53
C SER A 348 -7.59 -2.30 7.07
N LEU A 349 -7.94 -1.34 6.21
CA LEU A 349 -8.07 0.09 6.55
C LEU A 349 -9.53 0.57 6.67
N ASN A 350 -10.51 -0.33 6.55
CA ASN A 350 -11.94 0.00 6.54
C ASN A 350 -12.32 1.08 5.50
N LEU A 351 -11.69 1.05 4.32
CA LEU A 351 -12.02 1.95 3.22
C LEU A 351 -13.25 1.44 2.47
N SER A 352 -14.35 2.19 2.56
CA SER A 352 -15.61 1.79 1.94
C SER A 352 -15.59 1.95 0.41
N LYS A 353 -16.21 1.01 -0.30
CA LYS A 353 -16.51 1.13 -1.75
C LYS A 353 -15.28 1.25 -2.65
N LEU A 354 -14.16 0.68 -2.23
CA LEU A 354 -12.93 0.53 -3.01
C LEU A 354 -12.55 -0.95 -3.13
N GLY A 355 -11.65 -1.26 -4.07
CA GLY A 355 -11.05 -2.59 -4.21
C GLY A 355 -11.88 -3.65 -4.91
N ARG A 356 -13.02 -3.27 -5.49
CA ARG A 356 -13.85 -4.14 -6.34
C ARG A 356 -14.42 -3.36 -7.51
N ILE A 357 -14.65 -4.06 -8.61
CA ILE A 357 -15.44 -3.58 -9.74
C ILE A 357 -16.84 -4.14 -9.56
N GLU A 358 -17.70 -3.41 -8.84
CA GLU A 358 -19.07 -3.80 -8.53
C GLU A 358 -19.98 -2.56 -8.53
N PRO A 359 -21.28 -2.68 -8.87
CA PRO A 359 -22.23 -1.57 -8.79
C PRO A 359 -22.19 -0.84 -7.43
N GLY A 360 -22.13 0.49 -7.48
CA GLY A 360 -22.08 1.37 -6.31
C GLY A 360 -20.67 1.61 -5.74
N TYR A 361 -19.63 0.91 -6.22
CA TYR A 361 -18.23 1.18 -5.88
C TYR A 361 -17.70 2.40 -6.65
N TRP A 362 -16.66 3.04 -6.13
CA TRP A 362 -15.96 4.10 -6.88
C TRP A 362 -15.33 3.52 -8.14
N ALA A 363 -15.41 4.24 -9.25
CA ALA A 363 -14.74 3.89 -10.49
C ALA A 363 -13.24 4.26 -10.44
N ASP A 364 -12.57 3.72 -9.42
CA ASP A 364 -11.12 3.68 -9.31
C ASP A 364 -10.63 2.42 -10.00
N LEU A 365 -10.03 2.56 -11.16
CA LEU A 365 -9.74 1.46 -12.08
C LEU A 365 -8.33 1.58 -12.64
N THR A 366 -7.71 0.45 -12.97
CA THR A 366 -6.47 0.41 -13.73
C THR A 366 -6.60 -0.57 -14.89
N LEU A 367 -6.07 -0.18 -16.05
CA LEU A 367 -6.01 -0.99 -17.26
C LEU A 367 -4.58 -1.46 -17.47
N LEU A 368 -4.37 -2.77 -17.53
CA LEU A 368 -3.08 -3.39 -17.81
C LEU A 368 -3.12 -4.11 -19.16
N ASP A 369 -1.99 -4.15 -19.86
CA ASP A 369 -1.77 -5.14 -20.92
C ASP A 369 -1.28 -6.49 -20.36
N ASP A 370 -1.10 -7.48 -21.24
CA ASP A 370 -0.64 -8.83 -20.90
C ASP A 370 0.76 -8.86 -20.25
N ASN A 371 1.55 -7.78 -20.37
CA ASN A 371 2.85 -7.63 -19.71
C ASN A 371 2.77 -6.98 -18.33
N PHE A 372 1.55 -6.71 -17.85
CA PHE A 372 1.22 -5.94 -16.64
C PHE A 372 1.69 -4.48 -16.72
N ASP A 373 1.87 -3.94 -17.92
CA ASP A 373 2.17 -2.52 -18.09
C ASP A 373 0.86 -1.73 -18.07
N VAL A 374 0.83 -0.68 -17.24
CA VAL A 374 -0.34 0.18 -17.08
C VAL A 374 -0.54 0.98 -18.36
N LYS A 375 -1.77 0.97 -18.88
CA LYS A 375 -2.19 1.68 -20.09
C LYS A 375 -3.15 2.82 -19.81
N ALA A 376 -3.88 2.74 -18.71
CA ALA A 376 -4.72 3.82 -18.23
C ALA A 376 -5.07 3.63 -16.75
N THR A 377 -5.33 4.74 -16.07
CA THR A 377 -5.79 4.73 -14.67
C THR A 377 -6.93 5.74 -14.52
N TRP A 378 -8.01 5.33 -13.87
CA TRP A 378 -9.15 6.18 -13.55
C TRP A 378 -9.25 6.40 -12.04
N VAL A 379 -9.52 7.64 -11.64
CA VAL A 379 -9.82 8.00 -10.26
C VAL A 379 -11.21 8.63 -10.25
N ASN A 380 -12.13 8.05 -9.49
CA ASN A 380 -13.55 8.43 -9.48
C ASN A 380 -14.13 8.57 -10.90
N GLY A 381 -13.83 7.61 -11.79
CA GLY A 381 -14.36 7.55 -13.16
C GLY A 381 -13.73 8.50 -14.16
N LYS A 382 -12.79 9.37 -13.75
CA LYS A 382 -12.04 10.23 -14.66
C LYS A 382 -10.70 9.60 -15.00
N GLN A 383 -10.37 9.49 -16.28
CA GLN A 383 -9.07 9.02 -16.72
C GLN A 383 -7.99 10.05 -16.37
N MET A 384 -6.95 9.62 -15.67
CA MET A 384 -5.85 10.47 -15.18
C MET A 384 -4.47 10.04 -15.71
N PHE A 385 -4.35 8.83 -16.24
CA PHE A 385 -3.18 8.29 -16.93
C PHE A 385 -3.61 7.58 -18.21
#